data_AF-A0A840W2G5-F1
#
_entry.id   AF-A0A840W2G5-F1
#
_cell.length_a   1.000
_cell.length_b   1.000
_cell.length_c   1.000
_cell.angle_alpha   90.00
_cell.angle_beta   90.00
_cell.angle_gamma   90.00
#
_symmetry.space_group_name_H-M   'P 1'
#
loop_
_entity.id
_entity.type
_entity.pdbx_description
1 polymer ?
#
loop_
_entity_poly.entity_id
_entity_poly.type
_entity_poly.pdbx_seq_one_letter_code
_entity_poly.pdbx_strand_id
1 'polypeptide(L)' 'MNTEDDQSPPHTRQERADTKFDTLSEILREARSPEIDPRRSLIAADEAFSRLHAWISRGGLLPQPWHRHDCPGSSDN' A
#
# COMPACT_ATOMS: atom_id res chain seq x y z
N MET A 1 34.91 3.54 -7.59
CA MET A 1 33.69 2.90 -7.05
C MET A 1 32.61 3.95 -7.06
N ASN A 2 31.74 3.94 -8.07
CA ASN A 2 30.62 4.86 -8.14
C ASN A 2 29.47 4.22 -7.37
N THR A 3 29.07 4.85 -6.27
CA THR A 3 27.94 4.45 -5.45
C THR A 3 26.71 4.39 -6.34
N GLU A 4 26.23 3.16 -6.57
CA GLU A 4 24.92 2.88 -7.14
C GLU A 4 23.89 3.44 -6.15
N ASP A 5 23.53 4.69 -6.37
CA ASP A 5 22.46 5.38 -5.68
C ASP A 5 21.17 4.65 -6.04
N ASP A 6 20.76 3.79 -5.10
CA ASP A 6 19.50 3.05 -5.00
C ASP A 6 18.31 4.03 -4.86
N GLN A 7 18.20 5.02 -5.74
CA GLN A 7 17.13 6.01 -5.75
C GLN A 7 16.24 5.80 -6.96
N SER A 8 15.41 4.76 -6.89
CA SER A 8 14.15 4.81 -7.64
C SER A 8 13.38 6.08 -7.19
N PRO A 9 12.96 6.94 -8.13
CA PRO A 9 12.37 8.23 -7.81
C PRO A 9 11.15 8.05 -6.90
N PRO A 10 10.89 8.96 -5.94
CA PRO A 10 9.85 8.79 -4.92
C PRO A 10 8.46 8.51 -5.51
N HIS A 11 8.17 9.04 -6.70
CA HIS A 11 6.95 8.75 -7.47
C HIS A 11 6.77 7.26 -7.75
N THR A 12 7.84 6.53 -8.11
CA THR A 12 7.76 5.09 -8.39
C THR A 12 7.54 4.25 -7.15
N ARG A 13 7.98 4.73 -5.98
CA ARG A 13 7.74 4.06 -4.69
C ARG A 13 6.32 4.29 -4.20
N GLN A 14 5.77 5.48 -4.44
CA GLN A 14 4.38 5.82 -4.13
C GLN A 14 3.42 5.01 -5.03
N GLU A 15 3.61 5.03 -6.34
CA GLU A 15 2.83 4.25 -7.31
C GLU A 15 2.82 2.74 -6.98
N ARG A 16 3.94 2.19 -6.50
CA ARG A 16 4.03 0.80 -6.04
C ARG A 16 3.23 0.53 -4.76
N ALA A 17 3.14 1.49 -3.85
CA ALA A 17 2.32 1.38 -2.67
C ALA A 17 0.83 1.44 -3.04
N ASP A 18 0.46 2.41 -3.87
CA ASP A 18 -0.92 2.60 -4.34
C ASP A 18 -1.41 1.39 -5.15
N THR A 19 -0.58 0.83 -6.03
CA THR A 19 -0.91 -0.41 -6.77
C THR A 19 -1.20 -1.59 -5.82
N LYS A 20 -0.40 -1.74 -4.74
CA LYS A 20 -0.63 -2.81 -3.75
C LYS A 20 -1.94 -2.61 -2.99
N PHE A 21 -2.26 -1.37 -2.66
CA PHE A 21 -3.51 -1.02 -1.98
C PHE A 21 -4.74 -1.21 -2.89
N ASP A 22 -4.62 -0.83 -4.17
CA ASP A 22 -5.67 -1.02 -5.15
C ASP A 22 -5.97 -2.51 -5.37
N THR A 23 -4.92 -3.34 -5.48
CA THR A 23 -5.06 -4.81 -5.58
C THR A 23 -5.77 -5.40 -4.35
N LEU A 24 -5.41 -4.97 -3.13
CA LEU A 24 -6.10 -5.42 -1.91
C LEU A 24 -7.57 -5.00 -1.92
N SER A 25 -7.84 -3.76 -2.34
CA SER A 25 -9.20 -3.20 -2.40
C SER A 25 -10.07 -3.91 -3.42
N GLU A 26 -9.51 -4.28 -4.57
CA GLU A 26 -10.19 -5.07 -5.60
C GLU A 26 -10.57 -6.45 -5.06
N ILE A 27 -9.63 -7.18 -4.45
CA ILE A 27 -9.89 -8.51 -3.85
C ILE A 27 -10.98 -8.42 -2.78
N LEU A 28 -10.96 -7.40 -1.93
CA LEU A 28 -11.98 -7.18 -0.90
C LEU A 28 -13.35 -6.81 -1.50
N ARG A 29 -13.37 -6.10 -2.62
CA ARG A 29 -14.60 -5.78 -3.35
C ARG A 29 -15.19 -7.05 -3.99
N GLU A 30 -14.35 -7.89 -4.58
CA GLU A 30 -14.75 -9.19 -5.12
C GLU A 30 -15.22 -10.16 -4.03
N ALA A 31 -14.62 -10.13 -2.84
CA ALA A 31 -15.07 -10.89 -1.67
C ALA A 31 -16.51 -10.57 -1.25
N ARG A 32 -16.99 -9.37 -1.57
CA ARG A 32 -18.36 -8.91 -1.27
C ARG A 32 -19.38 -9.43 -2.28
N SER A 33 -18.93 -9.92 -3.44
CA SER A 33 -19.82 -10.50 -4.44
C SER A 33 -20.35 -11.86 -3.96
N PRO A 34 -21.67 -12.11 -4.01
CA PRO A 34 -22.28 -13.35 -3.52
C PRO A 34 -21.91 -14.58 -4.37
N GLU A 35 -21.32 -14.37 -5.55
CA GLU A 35 -20.91 -15.40 -6.50
C GLU A 35 -19.50 -15.94 -6.21
N ILE A 36 -18.72 -15.27 -5.37
CA ILE A 36 -17.35 -15.64 -5.05
C ILE A 36 -17.31 -16.28 -3.66
N ASP A 37 -16.50 -17.34 -3.52
CA ASP A 37 -16.27 -17.96 -2.23
C ASP A 37 -15.56 -16.95 -1.29
N PRO A 38 -16.22 -16.49 -0.21
CA PRO A 38 -15.69 -15.42 0.61
C PRO A 38 -14.42 -15.85 1.35
N ARG A 39 -14.22 -17.16 1.62
CA ARG A 39 -13.00 -17.63 2.27
C ARG A 39 -11.80 -17.51 1.33
N ARG A 40 -11.96 -17.87 0.06
CA ARG A 40 -10.89 -17.71 -0.94
C ARG A 40 -10.47 -16.25 -1.09
N SER A 41 -11.44 -15.33 -1.18
CA SER A 41 -11.12 -13.91 -1.31
C SER A 41 -10.51 -13.32 -0.04
N LEU A 42 -10.92 -13.78 1.14
CA LEU A 42 -10.29 -13.36 2.40
C LEU A 42 -8.85 -13.88 2.53
N ILE A 43 -8.56 -15.12 2.10
CA ILE A 43 -7.19 -15.64 2.05
C ILE A 43 -6.33 -14.81 1.09
N ALA A 44 -6.85 -14.50 -0.10
CA ALA A 44 -6.15 -13.66 -1.07
C ALA A 44 -5.92 -12.22 -0.54
N ALA A 45 -6.89 -11.67 0.19
CA ALA A 45 -6.77 -10.36 0.82
C ALA A 45 -5.71 -10.37 1.94
N ASP A 46 -5.64 -11.44 2.73
CA ASP A 46 -4.63 -11.60 3.78
C ASP A 46 -3.20 -11.69 3.21
N GLU A 47 -3.01 -12.43 2.12
CA GLU A 47 -1.73 -12.47 1.41
C GLU A 47 -1.34 -11.10 0.83
N ALA A 48 -2.30 -10.39 0.22
CA ALA A 48 -2.07 -9.05 -0.32
C ALA A 48 -1.71 -8.05 0.80
N PHE A 49 -2.41 -8.13 1.94
CA PHE A 49 -2.11 -7.31 3.12
C PHE A 49 -0.74 -7.64 3.70
N SER A 50 -0.38 -8.93 3.80
CA SER A 50 0.95 -9.35 4.27
C SER A 50 2.08 -8.79 3.42
N ARG A 51 1.90 -8.72 2.10
CA ARG A 51 2.87 -8.10 1.18
C ARG A 51 2.98 -6.58 1.36
N LEU A 52 1.86 -5.90 1.62
CA LEU A 52 1.84 -4.47 1.94
C LEU A 52 2.50 -4.20 3.31
N HIS A 53 2.19 -5.02 4.31
CA HIS A 53 2.77 -4.93 5.65
C HIS A 53 4.28 -5.14 5.63
N ALA A 54 4.77 -6.15 4.90
CA ALA A 54 6.20 -6.38 4.73
C ALA A 54 6.91 -5.21 4.02
N TRP A 55 6.24 -4.56 3.06
CA TRP A 55 6.76 -3.36 2.40
C TRP A 55 6.89 -2.19 3.39
N ILE A 56 5.84 -1.89 4.15
CA ILE A 56 5.84 -0.81 5.16
C ILE A 56 6.89 -1.10 6.24
N SER A 57 6.97 -2.34 6.74
CA SER A 57 7.94 -2.75 7.76
C SER A 57 9.39 -2.63 7.31
N ARG A 58 9.67 -2.58 6.01
CA ARG A 58 11.00 -2.37 5.43
C ARG A 58 11.31 -0.90 5.16
N GLY A 59 10.46 0.03 5.60
CA GLY A 59 10.58 1.46 5.32
C GLY A 59 9.99 1.88 3.98
N GLY A 60 9.10 1.05 3.41
CA GLY A 60 8.34 1.40 2.22
C GLY A 60 7.33 2.52 2.51
N LEU A 61 7.01 3.31 1.47
CA LEU A 61 6.02 4.37 1.58
C LEU A 61 4.63 3.80 1.85
N LEU A 62 3.86 4.53 2.66
CA LEU A 62 2.44 4.26 2.88
C LEU A 62 1.65 4.61 1.62
N PRO A 63 0.67 3.79 1.21
CA PRO A 63 -0.23 4.16 0.13
C PRO A 63 -1.11 5.35 0.51
N GLN A 64 -1.63 6.06 -0.48
CA GLN A 64 -2.63 7.10 -0.26
C GLN A 64 -3.95 6.44 0.18
N PRO A 65 -4.70 7.03 1.14
CA PRO A 65 -4.54 8.37 1.72
C PRO A 65 -3.71 8.41 3.02
N TRP A 66 -3.05 7.32 3.44
CA TRP A 66 -2.27 7.29 4.69
C TRP A 66 -0.94 8.02 4.59
N HIS A 67 -0.48 8.31 3.38
CA HIS A 67 0.57 9.28 3.11
C HIS A 67 0.05 10.71 3.37
N ARG A 68 -0.48 10.96 4.58
CA ARG A 68 -0.69 12.34 5.06
C ARG A 68 0.69 12.96 5.13
N HIS A 69 0.97 13.85 4.19
CA HIS A 69 1.98 14.87 4.40
C HIS A 69 1.69 15.45 5.77
N ASP A 70 2.70 15.37 6.64
CA ASP A 70 2.86 16.17 7.83
C ASP A 70 1.96 17.39 7.78
N CYS A 71 0.95 17.46 8.66
CA CYS A 71 0.07 18.61 8.74
C CYS A 71 0.94 19.86 8.99
N PRO A 72 1.18 20.75 8.02
CA PRO A 72 1.89 21.98 8.30
C PRO A 72 0.82 22.99 8.70
N GLY A 73 0.26 22.85 9.90
CA GLY A 73 -0.91 23.65 10.28
C GLY A 73 -1.44 23.50 11.70
N SER A 74 -0.65 23.02 12.65
CA SER A 74 -1.01 23.16 14.08
C SER A 74 0.17 23.73 14.85
N SER A 75 0.56 24.94 14.46
CA SER A 75 1.36 25.84 15.27
C SER A 75 0.95 27.27 14.91
N ASP A 76 -0.30 27.63 15.19
CA ASP A 76 -0.63 29.00 15.55
C ASP A 76 -1.95 29.08 16.34
N ASN A 77 -1.86 29.81 17.46
CA ASN A 77 -2.88 30.30 18.38
C ASN A 77 -3.26 29.44 19.60
#